data_AF-A0A1Q5Q324-F1
#
_entry.id   AF-A0A1Q5Q324-F1
#
_cell.length_a   1.000
_cell.length_b   1.000
_cell.length_c   1.000
_cell.angle_alpha   90.00
_cell.angle_beta   90.00
_cell.angle_gamma   90.00
#
_symmetry.space_group_name_H-M   'P 1'
#
loop_
_entity.id
_entity.type
_entity.pdbx_description
1 polymer ?
#
loop_
_entity_poly.entity_id
_entity_poly.type
_entity_poly.pdbx_seq_one_letter_code
_entity_poly.pdbx_strand_id
1 'polypeptide(L)'
;MPEALRLRLAGFASEDGLVEVVDHTDALVGHCSVAELPGCARSGTFRFSPISGADVTMGIRRRGIANPLRNRFVIAHASGTDEIQESKLANFLRFNAAGIVAGHELDVRARLTGAIAIGHDGQQIASITAIDRHQSYVDVVSSADERLLGISVLMLLIYRRHHQQADIVAEYFGGR
;
A
#
# COMPACT_ATOMS: atom_id res chain seq x y z
N MET A 1 -4.73 16.49 16.31
CA MET A 1 -4.61 15.70 15.06
C MET A 1 -6.00 15.21 14.73
N PRO A 2 -6.39 15.09 13.45
CA PRO A 2 -7.65 14.41 13.09
C PRO A 2 -7.69 13.04 13.76
N GLU A 3 -8.89 12.58 14.12
CA GLU A 3 -9.08 11.21 14.59
C GLU A 3 -8.57 10.25 13.52
N ALA A 4 -7.65 9.35 13.90
CA ALA A 4 -7.01 8.42 12.99
C ALA A 4 -7.57 7.02 13.22
N LEU A 5 -7.98 6.37 12.15
CA LEU A 5 -8.33 4.96 12.11
C LEU A 5 -7.04 4.15 12.00
N ARG A 6 -6.69 3.43 13.07
CA ARG A 6 -5.56 2.50 13.08
C ARG A 6 -5.99 1.15 12.51
N LEU A 7 -5.28 0.69 11.50
CA LEU A 7 -5.55 -0.54 10.76
C LEU A 7 -4.39 -1.52 10.88
N ARG A 8 -4.69 -2.82 10.84
CA ARG A 8 -3.71 -3.91 10.76
C ARG A 8 -4.20 -5.02 9.85
N LEU A 9 -3.26 -5.75 9.24
CA LEU A 9 -3.53 -7.04 8.62
C LEU A 9 -3.73 -8.08 9.74
N ALA A 10 -4.86 -8.77 9.75
CA ALA A 10 -5.20 -9.78 10.74
C ALA A 10 -4.83 -11.17 10.20
N GLY A 11 -3.76 -11.74 10.74
CA GLY A 11 -3.42 -13.14 10.54
C GLY A 11 -2.89 -13.50 9.15
N PHE A 12 -3.19 -14.74 8.75
CA PHE A 12 -2.83 -15.33 7.47
C PHE A 12 -4.06 -15.39 6.57
N ALA A 13 -3.84 -15.61 5.29
CA ALA A 13 -4.90 -15.76 4.32
C ALA A 13 -5.84 -16.90 4.71
N SER A 14 -7.13 -16.65 4.55
CA SER A 14 -8.18 -17.67 4.59
C SER A 14 -7.97 -18.72 3.48
N GLU A 15 -8.78 -19.78 3.48
CA GLU A 15 -8.79 -20.79 2.42
C GLU A 15 -9.02 -20.17 1.02
N ASP A 16 -9.70 -19.02 0.97
CA ASP A 16 -9.95 -18.25 -0.27
C ASP A 16 -8.79 -17.31 -0.66
N GLY A 17 -7.68 -17.32 0.09
CA GLY A 17 -6.52 -16.46 -0.19
C GLY A 17 -6.71 -15.00 0.27
N LEU A 18 -7.64 -14.74 1.20
CA LEU A 18 -7.96 -13.40 1.69
C LEU A 18 -7.35 -13.14 3.06
N VAL A 19 -6.66 -12.01 3.23
CA VAL A 19 -6.15 -11.54 4.52
C VAL A 19 -7.05 -10.43 5.02
N GLU A 20 -7.58 -10.57 6.22
CA GLU A 20 -8.46 -9.56 6.81
C GLU A 20 -7.68 -8.29 7.15
N VAL A 21 -8.34 -7.14 6.98
CA VAL A 21 -7.87 -5.84 7.46
C VAL A 21 -8.86 -5.36 8.50
N VAL A 22 -8.39 -5.18 9.73
CA VAL A 22 -9.21 -4.79 10.88
C VAL A 22 -8.74 -3.49 11.47
N ASP A 23 -9.65 -2.77 12.13
CA ASP A 23 -9.31 -1.59 12.89
C ASP A 23 -8.82 -1.91 14.32
N HIS A 24 -8.56 -0.87 15.11
CA HIS A 24 -8.14 -0.98 16.51
C HIS A 24 -9.17 -1.59 17.46
N THR A 25 -10.42 -1.75 17.04
CA THR A 25 -11.50 -2.43 17.77
C THR A 25 -11.72 -3.86 17.29
N ASP A 26 -10.85 -4.35 16.40
CA ASP A 26 -10.98 -5.62 15.69
C ASP A 26 -12.22 -5.71 14.77
N ALA A 27 -12.80 -4.57 14.40
CA ALA A 27 -13.86 -4.54 13.40
C ALA A 27 -13.27 -4.71 12.00
N LEU A 28 -13.93 -5.52 11.18
CA LEU A 28 -13.53 -5.77 9.79
C LEU A 28 -13.72 -4.52 8.93
N VAL A 29 -12.65 -4.08 8.28
CA VAL A 29 -12.63 -2.92 7.37
C VAL A 29 -12.56 -3.36 5.90
N GLY A 30 -11.98 -4.53 5.64
CA GLY A 30 -11.92 -5.11 4.31
C GLY A 30 -10.98 -6.30 4.23
N HIS A 31 -10.65 -6.70 3.01
CA HIS A 31 -9.76 -7.82 2.73
C HIS A 31 -8.65 -7.41 1.78
N CYS A 32 -7.46 -7.99 1.96
CA CYS A 32 -6.39 -7.98 1.00
C CYS A 32 -6.27 -9.33 0.28
N SER A 33 -5.90 -9.31 -1.00
CA SER A 33 -5.63 -10.51 -1.78
C SER A 33 -4.51 -10.28 -2.78
N VAL A 34 -3.91 -11.38 -3.25
CA VAL A 34 -3.02 -11.34 -4.42
C VAL A 34 -3.88 -11.08 -5.67
N ALA A 35 -3.42 -10.19 -6.54
CA ALA A 35 -4.18 -9.79 -7.71
C ALA A 35 -3.33 -9.78 -8.98
N GLU A 36 -4.00 -9.60 -10.11
CA GLU A 36 -3.37 -9.33 -11.40
C GLU A 36 -3.71 -7.91 -11.86
N LEU A 37 -2.70 -7.22 -12.37
CA LEU A 37 -2.84 -5.90 -12.97
C LEU A 37 -1.97 -5.87 -14.23
N PRO A 38 -2.53 -5.54 -15.42
CA PRO A 38 -1.77 -5.54 -16.66
C PRO A 38 -0.48 -4.72 -16.56
N GLY A 39 0.61 -5.30 -17.05
CA GLY A 39 1.93 -4.66 -16.96
C GLY A 39 2.61 -4.72 -15.59
N CYS A 40 2.01 -5.32 -14.57
CA CYS A 40 2.59 -5.45 -13.22
C CYS A 40 3.08 -6.87 -12.90
N ALA A 41 4.03 -6.96 -11.97
CA ALA A 41 4.54 -8.24 -11.48
C ALA A 41 3.51 -8.89 -10.54
N ARG A 42 3.09 -10.13 -10.84
CA ARG A 42 2.06 -10.85 -10.07
C ARG A 42 2.41 -10.95 -8.57
N SER A 43 3.67 -11.26 -8.26
CA SER A 43 4.16 -11.36 -6.88
C SER A 43 4.23 -10.02 -6.12
N GLY A 44 4.07 -8.90 -6.81
CA GLY A 44 4.02 -7.56 -6.22
C GLY A 44 2.76 -6.80 -6.59
N THR A 45 1.65 -7.52 -6.81
CA THR A 45 0.35 -6.93 -7.12
C THR A 45 -0.68 -7.45 -6.13
N PHE A 46 -1.36 -6.51 -5.48
CA PHE A 46 -2.30 -6.77 -4.40
C PHE A 46 -3.57 -5.96 -4.61
N ARG A 47 -4.69 -6.51 -4.15
CA ARG A 47 -5.98 -5.84 -4.12
C ARG A 47 -6.42 -5.63 -2.69
N PHE A 48 -7.05 -4.49 -2.45
CA PHE A 48 -7.82 -4.22 -1.25
C PHE A 48 -9.29 -4.09 -1.64
N SER A 49 -10.13 -4.90 -1.00
CA SER A 49 -11.57 -4.92 -1.15
C SER A 49 -12.20 -4.46 0.16
N PRO A 50 -12.64 -3.20 0.26
CA PRO A 50 -13.27 -2.71 1.48
C PRO A 50 -14.62 -3.40 1.72
N ILE A 51 -15.12 -3.38 2.96
CA ILE A 51 -16.47 -3.88 3.27
C ILE A 51 -17.58 -3.10 2.54
N SER A 52 -17.28 -1.85 2.17
CA SER A 52 -18.15 -0.94 1.43
C SER A 52 -17.29 -0.08 0.51
N GLY A 53 -17.78 0.20 -0.69
CA GLY A 53 -17.07 0.98 -1.69
C GLY A 53 -16.41 0.12 -2.76
N ALA A 54 -15.48 0.72 -3.51
CA ALA A 54 -14.84 0.10 -4.65
C ALA A 54 -13.45 -0.45 -4.30
N ASP A 55 -13.09 -1.53 -4.99
CA ASP A 55 -11.76 -2.12 -4.89
C ASP A 55 -10.66 -1.13 -5.32
N VAL A 56 -9.51 -1.26 -4.68
CA VAL A 56 -8.24 -0.69 -5.16
C VAL A 56 -7.29 -1.84 -5.45
N THR A 57 -6.60 -1.80 -6.59
CA THR A 57 -5.52 -2.74 -6.91
C THR A 57 -4.24 -1.97 -7.14
N MET A 58 -3.15 -2.37 -6.49
CA MET A 58 -1.85 -1.73 -6.66
C MET A 58 -0.79 -2.76 -7.00
N GLY A 59 0.03 -2.45 -8.00
CA GLY A 59 1.07 -3.35 -8.49
C GLY A 59 2.38 -2.66 -8.79
N ILE A 60 3.49 -3.40 -8.61
CA ILE A 60 4.80 -2.95 -9.07
C ILE A 60 4.89 -3.21 -10.59
N ARG A 61 5.07 -2.14 -11.37
CA ARG A 61 5.20 -2.25 -12.83
C ARG A 61 6.41 -3.12 -13.19
N ARG A 62 6.23 -4.04 -14.14
CA ARG A 62 7.33 -4.85 -14.68
C ARG A 62 8.34 -3.91 -15.33
N ARG A 63 9.62 -4.12 -15.02
CA ARG A 63 10.70 -3.33 -15.61
C ARG A 63 10.79 -3.65 -17.11
N GLY A 64 10.62 -2.64 -17.95
CA GLY A 64 10.99 -2.70 -19.37
C GLY A 64 12.49 -2.40 -19.54
N ILE A 65 13.03 -2.68 -20.72
CA ILE A 65 14.45 -2.50 -21.08
C ILE A 65 14.89 -1.01 -20.98
N ALA A 66 13.95 -0.07 -21.09
CA ALA A 66 14.23 1.35 -21.28
C ALA A 66 14.56 2.15 -20.00
N ASN A 67 14.26 1.67 -18.78
CA ASN A 67 14.62 2.43 -17.57
C ASN A 67 14.68 1.55 -16.29
N PRO A 68 15.81 0.87 -16.04
CA PRO A 68 15.91 -0.14 -14.97
C PRO A 68 16.04 0.44 -13.54
N LEU A 69 16.14 1.76 -13.38
CA LEU A 69 16.64 2.39 -12.15
C LEU A 69 15.57 2.98 -11.21
N ARG A 70 14.30 2.98 -11.58
CA ARG A 70 13.20 3.53 -10.75
C ARG A 70 11.97 2.65 -10.84
N ASN A 71 11.42 2.27 -9.70
CA ASN A 71 10.17 1.52 -9.68
C ASN A 71 8.99 2.46 -9.93
N ARG A 72 7.95 1.90 -10.55
CA ARG A 72 6.67 2.55 -10.79
C ARG A 72 5.59 1.68 -10.16
N PHE A 73 4.69 2.30 -9.43
CA PHE A 73 3.57 1.62 -8.79
C PHE A 73 2.31 2.05 -9.53
N VAL A 74 1.64 1.07 -10.14
CA VAL A 74 0.40 1.28 -10.87
C VAL A 74 -0.75 1.07 -9.91
N ILE A 75 -1.71 2.00 -9.91
CA ILE A 75 -2.85 2.02 -8.99
C ILE A 75 -4.11 2.02 -9.86
N ALA A 76 -4.90 0.95 -9.78
CA ALA A 76 -6.22 0.86 -10.38
C ALA A 76 -7.30 1.08 -9.32
N HIS A 77 -8.25 1.94 -9.61
CA HIS A 77 -9.39 2.30 -8.76
C HIS A 77 -10.61 2.66 -9.62
N ALA A 78 -11.75 2.93 -9.00
CA ALA A 78 -13.02 3.18 -9.71
C ALA A 78 -12.92 4.25 -10.82
N SER A 79 -12.13 5.30 -10.61
CA SER A 79 -11.99 6.40 -11.58
C SER A 79 -11.00 6.13 -12.73
N GLY A 80 -10.24 5.03 -12.71
CA GLY A 80 -9.22 4.76 -13.73
C GLY A 80 -7.97 4.07 -13.20
N THR A 81 -6.89 4.20 -13.96
CA THR A 81 -5.56 3.68 -13.61
C THR A 81 -4.54 4.80 -13.63
N ASP A 82 -3.84 4.97 -12.51
CA ASP A 82 -2.81 5.98 -12.33
C ASP A 82 -1.46 5.32 -11.97
N GLU A 83 -0.40 6.14 -11.95
CA GLU A 83 0.95 5.67 -11.64
C GLU A 83 1.67 6.67 -10.73
N ILE A 84 2.29 6.16 -9.67
CA ILE A 84 3.27 6.91 -8.89
C ILE A 84 4.66 6.34 -9.13
N GLN A 85 5.67 7.21 -9.12
CA GLN A 85 7.04 6.84 -9.46
C GLN A 85 7.98 7.06 -8.27
N GLU A 86 8.87 6.10 -8.04
CA GLU A 86 9.92 6.23 -7.04
C GLU A 86 10.90 7.36 -7.42
N SER A 87 11.17 8.25 -6.47
CA SER A 87 12.13 9.34 -6.62
C SER A 87 13.45 8.98 -5.92
N LYS A 88 14.57 9.18 -6.62
CA LYS A 88 15.91 9.14 -6.00
C LYS A 88 16.22 10.53 -5.49
N LEU A 89 16.14 10.74 -4.18
CA LEU A 89 16.77 11.90 -3.56
C LEU A 89 18.29 11.69 -3.60
N ALA A 90 19.03 12.79 -3.77
CA ALA A 90 20.48 12.80 -4.00
C ALA A 90 21.31 12.14 -2.87
N ASN A 91 20.71 11.91 -1.70
CA ASN A 91 21.31 11.21 -0.58
C ASN A 91 20.25 10.28 0.06
N PHE A 92 20.57 8.98 0.15
CA PHE A 92 19.90 7.90 0.89
C PHE A 92 18.84 7.04 0.19
N LEU A 93 18.98 5.73 0.48
CA LEU A 93 18.19 4.53 0.18
C LEU A 93 16.72 4.56 0.67
N ARG A 94 16.09 5.73 0.74
CA ARG A 94 14.77 5.90 1.33
C ARG A 94 13.69 5.75 0.27
N PHE A 95 12.74 4.88 0.56
CA PHE A 95 11.54 4.68 -0.23
C PHE A 95 10.76 6.00 -0.28
N ASN A 96 10.76 6.66 -1.44
CA ASN A 96 9.98 7.85 -1.71
C ASN A 96 9.32 7.69 -3.07
N ALA A 97 8.03 7.97 -3.17
CA ALA A 97 7.30 7.92 -4.43
C ALA A 97 6.32 9.09 -4.52
N ALA A 98 6.06 9.57 -5.73
CA ALA A 98 5.07 10.62 -5.95
C ALA A 98 4.43 10.47 -7.33
N GLY A 99 3.23 11.01 -7.48
CA GLY A 99 2.51 11.10 -8.74
C GLY A 99 1.14 11.75 -8.58
N ILE A 100 0.33 11.67 -9.62
CA ILE A 100 -1.05 12.15 -9.61
C ILE A 100 -1.96 10.93 -9.60
N VAL A 101 -2.90 10.89 -8.66
CA VAL A 101 -3.91 9.83 -8.55
C VAL A 101 -5.28 10.48 -8.57
N ALA A 102 -6.10 10.13 -9.56
CA ALA A 102 -7.42 10.69 -9.82
C ALA A 102 -7.45 12.23 -9.80
N GLY A 103 -6.42 12.86 -10.36
CA GLY A 103 -6.29 14.31 -10.47
C GLY A 103 -5.67 15.02 -9.27
N HIS A 104 -5.35 14.30 -8.19
CA HIS A 104 -4.79 14.88 -6.96
C HIS A 104 -3.35 14.43 -6.74
N GLU A 105 -2.55 15.27 -6.05
CA GLU A 105 -1.18 14.91 -5.73
C GLU A 105 -1.18 13.82 -4.66
N LEU A 106 -0.41 12.75 -4.90
CA LEU A 106 -0.14 11.72 -3.91
C LEU A 106 1.38 11.59 -3.75
N ASP A 107 1.84 11.62 -2.49
CA ASP A 107 3.23 11.42 -2.15
C ASP A 107 3.41 10.40 -1.03
N VAL A 108 4.51 9.68 -1.06
CA VAL A 108 4.88 8.67 -0.08
C VAL A 108 6.32 8.93 0.32
N ARG A 109 6.57 9.13 1.62
CA ARG A 109 7.87 9.53 2.14
C ARG A 109 8.29 8.69 3.33
N ALA A 110 9.42 7.99 3.22
CA ALA A 110 10.05 7.35 4.37
C ALA A 110 10.70 8.40 5.28
N ARG A 111 10.31 8.39 6.56
CA ARG A 111 10.83 9.28 7.60
C ARG A 111 12.14 8.75 8.18
N LEU A 112 12.86 9.64 8.86
CA LEU A 112 14.06 9.30 9.65
C LEU A 112 13.78 8.22 10.69
N THR A 113 12.57 8.20 11.23
CA THR A 113 12.11 7.23 12.24
C THR A 113 11.81 5.85 11.68
N GLY A 114 11.88 5.65 10.36
CA GLY A 114 11.52 4.38 9.69
C GLY A 114 10.03 4.25 9.36
N ALA A 115 9.17 5.14 9.86
CA ALA A 115 7.77 5.22 9.45
C ALA A 115 7.64 5.80 8.04
N ILE A 116 6.54 5.51 7.35
CA ILE A 116 6.22 6.07 6.04
C ILE A 116 5.03 6.99 6.17
N ALA A 117 5.16 8.22 5.72
CA ALA A 117 4.03 9.13 5.59
C ALA A 117 3.45 9.04 4.17
N ILE A 118 2.13 9.08 4.06
CA ILE A 118 1.41 9.25 2.81
C ILE A 118 0.74 10.63 2.84
N GLY A 119 1.08 11.46 1.86
CA GLY A 119 0.50 12.77 1.63
C GLY A 119 -0.48 12.77 0.48
N HIS A 120 -1.54 13.56 0.59
CA HIS A 120 -2.52 13.84 -0.45
C HIS A 120 -2.78 15.35 -0.48
N ASP A 121 -2.55 16.00 -1.63
CA ASP A 121 -2.63 17.47 -1.80
C ASP A 121 -1.89 18.26 -0.70
N GLY A 122 -0.68 17.82 -0.36
CA GLY A 122 0.17 18.44 0.66
C GLY A 122 -0.25 18.18 2.11
N GLN A 123 -1.34 17.45 2.36
CA GLN A 123 -1.77 17.03 3.70
C GLN A 123 -1.41 15.57 3.95
N GLN A 124 -0.87 15.26 5.13
CA GLN A 124 -0.64 13.86 5.50
C GLN A 124 -1.98 13.18 5.80
N ILE A 125 -2.26 12.10 5.09
CA ILE A 125 -3.48 11.29 5.25
C ILE A 125 -3.23 9.95 5.91
N ALA A 126 -2.00 9.43 5.87
CA ALA A 126 -1.68 8.18 6.56
C ALA A 126 -0.23 8.12 7.04
N SER A 127 -0.01 7.26 8.04
CA SER A 127 1.32 6.87 8.51
C SER A 127 1.39 5.35 8.64
N ILE A 128 2.38 4.74 8.01
CA ILE A 128 2.67 3.31 8.15
C ILE A 128 3.79 3.15 9.16
N THR A 129 3.54 2.36 10.20
CA THR A 129 4.52 2.03 11.23
C THR A 129 4.71 0.52 11.25
N ALA A 130 5.88 0.06 10.80
CA ALA A 130 6.30 -1.33 11.00
C ALA A 130 6.86 -1.45 12.42
N ILE A 131 6.22 -2.25 13.27
CA ILE A 131 6.70 -2.54 14.63
C ILE A 131 7.75 -3.64 14.55
N ASP A 132 7.44 -4.72 13.83
CA ASP A 132 8.36 -5.81 13.54
C ASP A 132 8.02 -6.49 12.21
N ARG A 133 8.61 -7.66 11.95
CA ARG A 133 8.39 -8.42 10.71
C ARG A 133 6.95 -8.92 10.57
N HIS A 134 6.13 -8.98 11.60
CA HIS A 134 4.78 -9.54 11.54
C HIS A 134 3.70 -8.54 11.91
N GLN A 135 4.07 -7.46 12.60
CA GLN A 135 3.16 -6.41 13.04
C GLN A 135 3.49 -5.10 12.35
N SER A 136 2.54 -4.64 11.56
CA SER A 136 2.57 -3.32 10.94
C SER A 136 1.20 -2.69 11.02
N TYR A 137 1.18 -1.40 11.30
CA TYR A 137 -0.03 -0.61 11.46
C TYR A 137 -0.07 0.49 10.41
N VAL A 138 -1.27 0.79 9.93
CA VAL A 138 -1.55 1.94 9.08
C VAL A 138 -2.50 2.84 9.84
N ASP A 139 -2.02 3.99 10.28
CA ASP A 139 -2.84 5.03 10.88
C ASP A 139 -3.33 5.96 9.76
N VAL A 140 -4.61 5.89 9.40
CA VAL A 140 -5.23 6.68 8.32
C VAL A 140 -6.15 7.72 8.93
N VAL A 141 -6.19 8.94 8.41
CA VAL A 141 -7.17 9.95 8.87
C VAL A 141 -8.59 9.44 8.61
N SER A 142 -9.49 9.61 9.58
CA SER A 142 -10.88 9.14 9.52
C SER A 142 -11.68 9.72 8.34
N SER A 143 -11.27 10.87 7.81
CA SER A 143 -11.89 11.52 6.65
C SER A 143 -11.39 11.00 5.30
N ALA A 144 -10.48 10.03 5.27
CA ALA A 144 -9.98 9.47 4.02
C ALA A 144 -11.09 8.68 3.31
N ASP A 145 -11.24 8.88 2.01
CA ASP A 145 -12.13 8.07 1.19
C ASP A 145 -11.61 6.62 1.06
N GLU A 146 -12.46 5.72 0.55
CA GLU A 146 -12.15 4.29 0.44
C GLU A 146 -10.96 4.01 -0.48
N ARG A 147 -10.73 4.88 -1.48
CA ARG A 147 -9.58 4.77 -2.38
C ARG A 147 -8.29 5.09 -1.63
N LEU A 148 -8.24 6.19 -0.88
CA LEU A 148 -7.09 6.60 -0.08
C LEU A 148 -6.81 5.61 1.05
N LEU A 149 -7.86 5.05 1.65
CA LEU A 149 -7.77 3.93 2.57
C LEU A 149 -7.09 2.73 1.92
N GLY A 150 -7.58 2.28 0.77
CA GLY A 150 -7.03 1.15 0.02
C GLY A 150 -5.59 1.37 -0.41
N ILE A 151 -5.27 2.55 -0.94
CA ILE A 151 -3.88 2.93 -1.29
C ILE A 151 -2.98 2.82 -0.05
N SER A 152 -3.44 3.33 1.10
CA SER A 152 -2.65 3.32 2.34
C SER A 152 -2.36 1.91 2.84
N VAL A 153 -3.36 1.03 2.82
CA VAL A 153 -3.22 -0.39 3.18
C VAL A 153 -2.28 -1.11 2.21
N LEU A 154 -2.49 -0.96 0.90
CA LEU A 154 -1.66 -1.65 -0.09
C LEU A 154 -0.22 -1.14 -0.11
N MET A 155 0.01 0.12 0.27
CA MET A 155 1.34 0.70 0.34
C MET A 155 2.20 0.03 1.42
N LEU A 156 1.59 -0.44 2.50
CA LEU A 156 2.27 -1.28 3.48
C LEU A 156 2.84 -2.55 2.83
N LEU A 157 2.04 -3.28 2.06
CA LEU A 157 2.46 -4.52 1.40
C LEU A 157 3.58 -4.26 0.37
N ILE A 158 3.43 -3.21 -0.44
CA ILE A 158 4.42 -2.81 -1.44
C ILE A 158 5.74 -2.40 -0.78
N TYR A 159 5.68 -1.59 0.29
CA TYR A 159 6.86 -1.17 1.02
C TYR A 159 7.61 -2.37 1.62
N ARG A 160 6.90 -3.25 2.33
CA ARG A 160 7.52 -4.41 2.97
C ARG A 160 8.16 -5.34 1.94
N ARG A 161 7.49 -5.59 0.81
CA ARG A 161 8.06 -6.36 -0.29
C ARG A 161 9.33 -5.74 -0.85
N HIS A 162 9.28 -4.45 -1.18
CA HIS A 162 10.32 -3.79 -1.96
C HIS A 162 11.53 -3.35 -1.11
N HIS A 163 11.27 -2.84 0.09
CA HIS A 163 12.30 -2.26 0.95
C HIS A 163 12.83 -3.25 1.98
N GLN A 164 11.96 -4.06 2.57
CA GLN A 164 12.35 -5.09 3.56
C GLN A 164 12.65 -6.45 2.92
N GLN A 165 12.49 -6.58 1.60
CA GLN A 165 12.66 -7.83 0.85
C GLN A 165 11.79 -8.98 1.40
N ALA A 166 10.65 -8.64 2.02
CA ALA A 166 9.75 -9.63 2.58
C ALA A 166 9.05 -10.41 1.47
N ASP A 167 8.97 -11.74 1.62
CA ASP A 167 8.11 -12.56 0.78
C ASP A 167 6.67 -12.48 1.29
N ILE A 168 6.00 -11.39 0.93
CA ILE A 168 4.62 -11.09 1.35
C ILE A 168 3.66 -12.22 0.99
N VAL A 169 3.88 -12.88 -0.14
CA VAL A 169 3.03 -14.00 -0.56
C VAL A 169 3.21 -15.17 0.39
N ALA A 170 4.44 -15.57 0.71
CA ALA A 170 4.68 -16.64 1.67
C ALA A 170 4.21 -16.27 3.09
N GLU A 171 4.42 -15.02 3.52
CA GLU A 171 4.15 -14.58 4.89
C GLU A 171 2.65 -14.46 5.19
N TYR A 172 1.88 -13.90 4.26
CA TYR A 172 0.46 -13.63 4.48
C TYR A 172 -0.45 -14.52 3.65
N PHE A 173 -0.03 -14.97 2.48
CA PHE A 173 -0.89 -15.64 1.50
C PHE A 173 -0.51 -17.11 1.25
N GLY A 174 0.48 -17.65 1.96
CA GLY A 174 0.99 -19.01 1.76
C GLY A 174 0.11 -20.12 2.33
N GLY A 175 -0.91 -19.77 3.12
CA GLY A 175 -1.61 -20.73 3.98
C GLY A 175 -0.68 -21.30 5.06
N ARG A 176 -1.25 -21.97 6.07
CA ARG A 176 -0.49 -22.84 6.98
C ARG A 176 -0.61 -24.29 6.54
#